data_AF-A0A6B0HRN5-F1
#
_entry.id   AF-A0A6B0HRN5-F1
#
_cell.length_a   1.000
_cell.length_b   1.000
_cell.length_c   1.000
_cell.angle_alpha   90.00
_cell.angle_beta   90.00
_cell.angle_gamma   90.00
#
_symmetry.space_group_name_H-M   'P 1'
#
loop_
_entity.id
_entity.type
_entity.pdbx_description
1 polymer ?
#
loop_
_entity_poly.entity_id
_entity_poly.type
_entity_poly.pdbx_seq_one_letter_code
_entity_poly.pdbx_strand_id
1 'polypeptide(L)' 'MTADSNADVDPDAYDALADAEVTMRRNDHGLHIADDEVTGVSSQGQTPEEALSNLAAAVESYLEATDDDPGDDWL' A
#
# COMPACT_ATOMS: atom_id res chain seq x y z
N MET A 1 18.97 7.18 -11.98
CA MET A 1 17.68 6.69 -11.47
C MET A 1 17.47 7.34 -10.12
N THR A 2 16.46 8.20 -10.03
CA THR A 2 16.17 8.97 -8.82
C THR A 2 15.53 8.02 -7.82
N ALA A 3 16.25 7.69 -6.75
CA ALA A 3 15.65 7.09 -5.57
C ALA A 3 14.84 8.22 -4.92
N ASP A 4 13.54 8.26 -5.20
CA ASP A 4 12.62 9.17 -4.56
C ASP A 4 12.62 8.82 -3.07
N SER A 5 13.19 9.70 -2.26
CA SER A 5 13.36 9.51 -0.83
C SER A 5 11.99 9.64 -0.15
N ASN A 6 11.18 8.60 -0.28
CA ASN A 6 10.00 8.34 0.55
C ASN A 6 10.50 8.03 1.97
N ALA A 7 10.89 9.07 2.69
CA ALA A 7 11.10 9.14 4.14
C ALA A 7 11.54 7.83 4.82
N ASP A 8 12.84 7.54 4.89
CA ASP A 8 13.54 6.54 5.75
C ASP A 8 12.94 5.13 5.93
N VAL A 9 11.82 4.78 5.30
CA VAL A 9 11.07 3.55 5.53
C VAL A 9 10.90 2.81 4.22
N ASP A 10 11.36 1.57 4.23
CA ASP A 10 11.34 0.68 3.08
C ASP A 10 10.00 -0.07 3.03
N PRO A 11 9.17 0.09 1.98
CA PRO A 11 7.95 -0.71 1.82
C PRO A 11 8.25 -2.21 1.73
N ASP A 12 9.42 -2.60 1.22
CA ASP A 12 9.84 -4.01 1.08
C ASP A 12 10.05 -4.70 2.44
N ALA A 13 10.04 -3.93 3.55
CA ALA A 13 10.06 -4.48 4.90
C ALA A 13 8.75 -5.17 5.30
N TYR A 14 7.67 -5.01 4.53
CA TYR A 14 6.38 -5.63 4.74
C TYR A 14 6.14 -6.70 3.67
N ASP A 15 5.92 -7.95 4.07
CA ASP A 15 5.76 -9.07 3.13
C ASP A 15 4.64 -8.82 2.09
N ALA A 16 3.53 -8.20 2.49
CA ALA A 16 2.42 -7.86 1.60
C ALA A 16 2.76 -6.77 0.56
N LEU A 17 3.86 -6.04 0.74
CA LEU A 17 4.30 -4.95 -0.13
C LEU A 17 5.60 -5.25 -0.87
N ALA A 18 6.21 -6.43 -0.67
CA ALA A 18 7.51 -6.77 -1.26
C ALA A 18 7.54 -6.75 -2.80
N ASP A 19 6.37 -6.94 -3.43
CA ASP A 19 6.18 -6.86 -4.89
C ASP A 19 5.29 -5.67 -5.31
N ALA A 20 4.95 -4.77 -4.37
CA ALA A 20 4.05 -3.65 -4.62
C ALA A 20 4.81 -2.43 -5.18
N GLU A 21 4.17 -1.69 -6.08
CA GLU A 21 4.69 -0.41 -6.56
C GLU A 21 4.14 0.70 -5.66
N VAL A 22 4.83 1.00 -4.56
CA VAL A 22 4.35 1.96 -3.55
C VAL A 22 4.83 3.38 -3.84
N THR A 23 3.90 4.33 -3.87
CA THR A 23 4.19 5.77 -3.86
C THR A 23 3.75 6.40 -2.55
N MET A 24 4.49 7.41 -2.08
CA MET A 24 4.15 8.15 -0.85
C MET A 24 3.89 9.62 -1.18
N ARG A 25 2.81 10.18 -0.67
CA ARG A 25 2.50 11.61 -0.75
C ARG A 25 2.03 12.16 0.58
N ARG A 26 2.10 13.48 0.72
CA ARG A 26 1.58 14.18 1.89
C ARG A 26 0.40 15.06 1.48
N ASN A 27 -0.70 15.00 2.24
CA ASN A 27 -1.86 15.86 1.99
C ASN A 27 -1.80 17.18 2.76
N ASP A 28 -2.75 18.08 2.48
CA ASP A 28 -2.84 19.41 3.11
C ASP A 28 -3.09 19.36 4.63
N HIS A 29 -3.55 18.21 5.14
CA HIS A 29 -3.74 17.97 6.57
C HIS A 29 -2.49 17.40 7.27
N GLY A 30 -1.40 17.23 6.52
CA GLY A 30 -0.12 16.76 7.02
C GLY A 30 0.01 15.25 7.18
N LEU A 31 -0.98 14.46 6.72
CA LEU A 31 -0.94 13.01 6.74
C LEU A 31 -0.07 12.45 5.61
N HIS A 32 0.60 11.34 5.89
CA HIS A 32 1.27 10.52 4.89
C HIS A 32 0.25 9.57 4.27
N ILE A 33 0.24 9.49 2.95
CA ILE A 33 -0.61 8.61 2.16
C ILE A 33 0.32 7.70 1.36
N ALA A 34 0.20 6.41 1.59
CA ALA A 34 0.88 5.37 0.83
C ALA A 34 -0.14 4.78 -0.16
N ASP A 35 0.21 4.79 -1.44
CA ASP A 35 -0.61 4.29 -2.54
C ASP A 35 0.13 3.10 -3.18
N ASP A 36 -0.52 1.94 -3.28
CA ASP A 36 -0.03 0.82 -4.10
C ASP A 36 -0.61 0.95 -5.51
N GLU A 37 0.24 1.26 -6.48
CA GLU A 37 -0.14 1.48 -7.89
C GLU A 37 -0.59 0.18 -8.57
N VAL A 38 -0.26 -1.00 -8.03
CA VAL A 38 -0.61 -2.30 -8.60
C VAL A 38 -2.05 -2.67 -8.23
N THR A 39 -2.39 -2.64 -6.94
CA THR A 39 -3.74 -2.98 -6.47
C THR A 39 -4.70 -1.80 -6.48
N GLY A 40 -4.18 -0.56 -6.52
CA GLY A 40 -4.95 0.66 -6.33
C GLY A 40 -5.39 0.90 -4.88
N VAL A 41 -4.88 0.10 -3.93
CA VAL A 41 -5.16 0.28 -2.50
C VAL A 41 -4.35 1.46 -1.97
N SER A 42 -4.99 2.31 -1.19
CA SER A 42 -4.35 3.44 -0.53
C SER A 42 -4.58 3.39 0.98
N SER A 43 -3.60 3.81 1.75
CA SER A 43 -3.74 3.96 3.19
C SER A 43 -3.02 5.21 3.73
N GLN A 44 -3.35 5.61 4.94
CA GLN A 44 -2.86 6.85 5.55
C GLN A 44 -2.37 6.67 6.99
N GLY A 45 -1.40 7.49 7.38
CA GLY A 45 -0.81 7.51 8.72
C GLY A 45 -0.31 8.90 9.13
N GLN A 46 -0.07 9.11 10.43
CA GLN A 46 0.57 10.34 10.90
C GLN A 46 2.07 10.32 10.53
N THR A 47 2.67 9.13 10.51
CA THR A 47 4.04 8.90 10.02
C THR A 47 4.07 8.04 8.74
N PRO A 48 5.19 8.03 8.00
CA PRO A 48 5.40 7.12 6.87
C PRO A 48 5.27 5.64 7.27
N GLU A 49 5.82 5.24 8.42
CA GLU A 49 5.71 3.86 8.93
C GLU A 49 4.26 3.46 9.17
N GLU A 50 3.46 4.36 9.77
CA GLU A 50 2.04 4.09 9.99
C GLU A 50 1.28 3.97 8.68
N ALA A 51 1.59 4.82 7.69
CA ALA A 51 0.94 4.76 6.38
C ALA A 51 1.27 3.43 5.66
N LEU A 52 2.53 2.99 5.69
CA LEU A 52 2.97 1.71 5.11
C LEU A 52 2.39 0.51 5.87
N SER A 53 2.42 0.53 7.21
CA SER A 53 1.84 -0.54 8.02
C SER A 53 0.34 -0.69 7.77
N ASN A 54 -0.37 0.43 7.64
CA ASN A 54 -1.80 0.41 7.34
C ASN A 54 -2.07 -0.01 5.88
N LEU A 55 -1.17 0.33 4.95
CA LEU A 55 -1.25 -0.11 3.56
C LEU A 55 -1.05 -1.63 3.46
N ALA A 56 -0.01 -2.17 4.10
CA ALA A 56 0.27 -3.61 4.11
C ALA A 56 -0.93 -4.43 4.59
N ALA A 57 -1.57 -4.04 5.69
CA ALA A 57 -2.77 -4.71 6.20
C ALA A 57 -3.97 -4.60 5.23
N ALA A 58 -4.11 -3.46 4.54
CA ALA A 58 -5.16 -3.26 3.56
C ALA A 58 -4.93 -4.09 2.28
N VAL A 59 -3.68 -4.18 1.81
CA VAL A 59 -3.28 -5.01 0.67
C VAL A 59 -3.44 -6.49 1.01
N GLU A 60 -3.01 -6.95 2.19
CA GLU A 60 -3.25 -8.33 2.65
C GLU A 60 -4.75 -8.66 2.63
N SER A 61 -5.59 -7.77 3.18
CA SER A 61 -7.05 -7.95 3.16
C SER A 61 -7.64 -7.96 1.75
N TYR A 62 -7.10 -7.13 0.84
CA TYR A 62 -7.52 -7.09 -0.55
C TYR A 62 -7.15 -8.40 -1.26
N LEU A 63 -5.91 -8.86 -1.11
CA LEU A 63 -5.42 -10.09 -1.72
C LEU A 63 -6.21 -11.30 -1.23
N GLU A 64 -6.45 -11.43 0.08
CA GLU A 64 -7.30 -12.49 0.64
C GLU A 64 -8.72 -12.49 0.04
N ALA A 65 -9.30 -11.30 -0.17
CA ALA A 65 -10.63 -11.18 -0.77
C ALA A 65 -10.64 -11.50 -2.28
N THR A 66 -9.54 -11.24 -2.99
CA THR A 66 -9.43 -11.52 -4.43
C THR A 66 -8.93 -12.93 -4.75
N ASP A 67 -8.13 -13.56 -3.88
CA ASP A 67 -7.67 -14.95 -4.04
C ASP A 67 -8.81 -15.95 -3.82
N ASP A 68 -9.83 -15.59 -3.03
CA ASP A 68 -11.04 -16.40 -2.82
C ASP A 68 -12.15 -16.13 -3.86
N ASP A 69 -11.83 -15.44 -4.97
CA ASP A 69 -12.70 -15.36 -6.15
C ASP A 69 -12.27 -16.41 -7.19
N PRO A 70 -12.86 -17.62 -7.19
CA PRO A 70 -12.76 -18.55 -8.31
C PRO A 70 -13.60 -18.05 -9.49
N GLY A 71 -13.38 -16.81 -9.92
CA GLY A 71 -14.07 -16.12 -10.99
C GLY A 71 -15.58 -16.29 -10.93
N ASP A 72 -16.26 -15.33 -10.31
CA ASP A 72 -17.72 -15.13 -10.41
C ASP A 72 -18.30 -15.62 -11.77
N ASP A 73 -18.79 -16.87 -11.78
CA ASP A 73 -19.73 -17.40 -12.78
C ASP A 73 -21.14 -16.87 -12.43
N TRP A 74 -21.25 -15.55 -12.34
CA TRP A 74 -22.48 -14.84 -12.03
C TRP A 74 -23.01 -14.28 -13.36
N LEU A 75 -23.44 -15.21 -14.21
CA LEU A 75 -24.24 -15.00 -15.42
C LEU A 75 -25.69 -14.63 -15.10
#